data_AF-A0A8J4A007-F1
#
_entry.id   AF-A0A8J4A007-F1
#
_cell.length_a   1.000
_cell.length_b   1.000
_cell.length_c   1.000
_cell.angle_alpha   90.00
_cell.angle_beta   90.00
_cell.angle_gamma   90.00
#
_symmetry.space_group_name_H-M   'P 1'
#
loop_
_entity.id
_entity.type
_entity.pdbx_description
1 polymer ?
#
loop_
_entity_poly.entity_id
_entity_poly.type
_entity_poly.pdbx_seq_one_letter_code
_entity_poly.pdbx_strand_id
1 'polypeptide(L)'
;MVDSADPLAADTVAHCMIEALREPVVAGGHTLTVRASIGIAEGRGGDDPGTLLRCADIAMYAAKKLPGTAFLRYDAVTRERQTITSS
;
A
#
# COMPACT_ATOMS: atom_id res chain seq x y z
N MET A 1 -9.43 22.11 -6.61
CA MET A 1 -7.97 22.17 -6.39
C MET A 1 -7.67 21.06 -5.40
N VAL A 2 -7.18 19.91 -5.87
CA VAL A 2 -6.73 18.85 -4.97
C VAL A 2 -5.34 19.29 -4.53
N ASP A 3 -5.25 19.71 -3.28
CA ASP A 3 -4.01 20.11 -2.65
C ASP A 3 -3.02 18.94 -2.71
N SER A 4 -1.78 19.28 -3.02
CA SER A 4 -0.55 18.51 -2.86
C SER A 4 -0.75 17.27 -2.00
N ALA A 5 -0.61 16.07 -2.58
CA ALA A 5 -0.92 14.78 -1.97
C ALA A 5 -0.57 14.74 -0.47
N ASP A 6 -1.58 14.94 0.39
CA ASP A 6 -1.42 14.82 1.83
C ASP A 6 -0.95 13.39 2.11
N PRO A 7 0.24 13.17 2.69
CA PRO A 7 0.73 11.84 3.00
C PRO A 7 -0.27 11.02 3.81
N LEU A 8 -1.09 11.69 4.64
CA LEU A 8 -2.17 11.08 5.42
C LEU A 8 -3.33 10.59 4.55
N ALA A 9 -3.57 11.19 3.40
CA ALA A 9 -4.61 10.76 2.46
C ALA A 9 -4.26 9.40 1.85
N ALA A 10 -2.99 9.17 1.49
CA ALA A 10 -2.54 7.89 0.93
C ALA A 10 -2.66 6.75 1.96
N ASP A 11 -2.29 7.01 3.21
CA ASP A 11 -2.42 6.03 4.30
C ASP A 11 -3.90 5.74 4.62
N THR A 12 -4.76 6.76 4.58
CA THR A 12 -6.20 6.60 4.75
C THR A 12 -6.79 5.71 3.66
N VAL A 13 -6.43 5.93 2.40
CA VAL A 13 -6.89 5.08 1.29
C VAL A 13 -6.40 3.65 1.46
N ALA A 14 -5.13 3.46 1.85
CA ALA A 14 -4.61 2.12 2.12
C ALA A 14 -5.39 1.40 3.23
N HIS A 15 -5.73 2.10 4.32
CA HIS A 15 -6.60 1.55 5.37
C HIS A 15 -7.98 1.19 4.85
N CYS A 16 -8.63 2.06 4.09
CA CYS A 16 -9.94 1.76 3.50
C CYS A 16 -9.91 0.53 2.58
N MET A 17 -8.84 0.36 1.80
CA MET A 17 -8.66 -0.83 0.96
C MET A 17 -8.49 -2.10 1.79
N ILE A 18 -7.74 -2.02 2.89
CA ILE A 18 -7.55 -3.14 3.81
C ILE A 18 -8.88 -3.55 4.45
N GLU A 19 -9.66 -2.58 4.94
CA GLU A 19 -10.98 -2.85 5.54
C GLU A 19 -11.95 -3.46 4.53
N ALA A 20 -11.97 -2.95 3.29
CA ALA A 20 -12.81 -3.51 2.23
C ALA A 20 -12.44 -4.97 1.88
N LEU A 21 -11.18 -5.35 2.07
CA LEU A 21 -10.66 -6.69 1.79
C LEU A 21 -10.71 -7.62 3.01
N ARG A 22 -11.17 -7.16 4.18
CA ARG A 22 -11.41 -8.01 5.36
C ARG A 22 -12.59 -8.95 5.13
N GLU A 23 -13.61 -8.52 4.41
CA GLU A 23 -14.77 -9.37 4.11
C GLU A 23 -14.37 -10.48 3.13
N PRO A 24 -14.67 -11.76 3.43
CA PRO A 24 -14.37 -12.85 2.52
C PRO A 24 -15.02 -12.69 1.15
N VAL A 25 -14.27 -12.95 0.08
CA VAL A 25 -14.77 -12.88 -1.29
C VAL A 25 -15.24 -14.25 -1.76
N VAL A 26 -16.36 -14.28 -2.48
CA VAL A 26 -16.86 -15.51 -3.11
C VAL A 26 -16.32 -15.60 -4.53
N ALA A 27 -15.47 -16.60 -4.80
CA ALA A 27 -14.90 -16.85 -6.11
C ALA A 27 -15.11 -18.32 -6.51
N GLY A 28 -15.85 -18.56 -7.59
CA GLY A 28 -16.13 -19.92 -8.07
C GLY A 28 -16.85 -20.82 -7.06
N GLY A 29 -17.67 -20.25 -6.17
CA GLY A 29 -18.36 -20.98 -5.10
C GLY A 29 -17.52 -21.22 -3.84
N HIS A 30 -16.27 -20.74 -3.81
CA HIS A 30 -15.40 -20.81 -2.63
C HIS A 30 -15.36 -19.46 -1.92
N THR A 31 -15.44 -19.49 -0.59
CA THR A 31 -15.22 -18.32 0.28
C THR A 31 -13.73 -18.18 0.56
N LEU A 32 -13.12 -17.10 0.11
CA LEU A 32 -11.70 -16.84 0.25
C LEU A 32 -11.47 -15.63 1.16
N THR A 33 -10.70 -15.82 2.23
CA THR A 33 -10.12 -14.70 2.97
C THR A 33 -8.83 -14.28 2.29
N VAL A 34 -8.77 -13.03 1.82
CA VAL A 34 -7.60 -12.48 1.15
C VAL A 34 -6.82 -11.56 2.10
N ARG A 35 -5.51 -11.45 1.85
CA ARG A 35 -4.65 -10.49 2.54
C ARG A 35 -4.14 -9.48 1.53
N ALA A 36 -4.09 -8.22 1.94
CA ALA A 36 -3.59 -7.14 1.11
C ALA A 36 -2.13 -6.82 1.46
N SER A 37 -1.34 -6.49 0.46
CA SER A 37 -0.01 -5.92 0.62
C SER A 37 0.04 -4.72 -0.30
N ILE A 38 0.18 -3.53 0.26
CA ILE A 38 0.05 -2.27 -0.48
C ILE A 38 1.39 -1.53 -0.42
N GLY A 39 1.83 -1.00 -1.57
CA GLY A 39 3.02 -0.15 -1.66
C GLY A 39 2.63 1.26 -2.07
N ILE A 40 3.12 2.25 -1.32
CA ILE A 40 2.85 3.67 -1.56
C ILE A 40 4.13 4.34 -2.02
N ALA A 41 4.07 5.09 -3.12
CA ALA A 41 5.16 5.96 -3.57
C ALA A 41 4.66 7.40 -3.67
N GLU A 42 5.42 8.35 -3.15
CA GLU A 42 5.12 9.77 -3.26
C GLU A 42 5.73 10.32 -4.55
N GLY A 43 4.87 10.83 -5.43
CA GLY A 43 5.30 11.53 -6.63
C GLY A 43 5.39 13.03 -6.41
N ARG A 44 6.38 13.65 -7.05
CA ARG A 44 6.53 15.10 -7.18
C ARG A 44 6.34 15.50 -8.64
N GLY A 45 6.07 16.78 -8.86
CA GLY A 45 5.92 17.31 -10.22
C GLY A 45 7.18 17.06 -11.05
N GLY A 46 7.02 16.34 -12.18
CA GLY A 46 8.12 16.01 -13.08
C GLY A 46 8.74 14.62 -12.89
N ASP A 47 8.28 13.84 -11.91
CA ASP A 47 8.74 12.46 -11.75
C ASP A 47 8.26 11.56 -12.90
N ASP A 48 9.12 10.62 -13.29
CA ASP A 48 8.78 9.61 -14.28
C ASP A 48 7.76 8.60 -13.71
N PRO A 49 6.60 8.40 -14.37
CA PRO A 49 5.59 7.45 -13.91
C PRO A 49 6.10 6.02 -13.75
N GLY A 50 7.02 5.57 -14.61
CA GLY A 50 7.60 4.23 -14.53
C GLY A 50 8.43 4.05 -13.26
N THR A 51 9.18 5.08 -12.88
CA THR A 51 9.95 5.14 -11.64
C THR A 51 9.04 5.10 -10.42
N LEU A 52 7.95 5.87 -10.40
CA LEU A 52 6.98 5.85 -9.29
C LEU A 52 6.31 4.48 -9.13
N LEU A 53 5.91 3.85 -10.23
CA LEU A 53 5.34 2.50 -10.21
C LEU A 53 6.34 1.48 -9.64
N ARG A 54 7.61 1.58 -10.05
CA ARG A 54 8.66 0.70 -9.53
C ARG A 54 8.92 0.94 -8.04
N CYS A 55 8.90 2.18 -7.57
CA CYS A 55 9.01 2.51 -6.15
C CYS A 55 7.85 1.89 -5.34
N ALA A 56 6.61 2.03 -5.84
CA ALA A 56 5.43 1.44 -5.22
C ALA A 56 5.52 -0.10 -5.19
N ASP A 57 5.97 -0.72 -6.29
CA ASP A 57 6.16 -2.18 -6.37
C ASP A 57 7.20 -2.69 -5.36
N ILE A 58 8.32 -1.98 -5.21
CA ILE A 58 9.33 -2.31 -4.19
C ILE A 58 8.73 -2.26 -2.78
N ALA A 59 7.98 -1.21 -2.45
CA ALA A 59 7.33 -1.07 -1.16
C ALA A 59 6.27 -2.16 -0.93
N MET A 60 5.46 -2.47 -1.95
CA MET A 60 4.46 -3.52 -1.92
C MET A 60 5.11 -4.89 -1.69
N TYR A 61 6.20 -5.20 -2.41
CA TYR A 61 6.90 -6.47 -2.25
C TYR A 61 7.54 -6.58 -0.85
N ALA A 62 8.03 -5.47 -0.30
CA ALA A 62 8.48 -5.43 1.08
C ALA A 62 7.32 -5.67 2.07
N ALA A 63 6.12 -5.13 1.81
CA ALA A 63 4.93 -5.35 2.61
C ALA A 63 4.45 -6.81 2.52
N LYS A 64 4.58 -7.44 1.34
CA LYS A 64 4.21 -8.84 1.09
C LYS A 64 4.99 -9.84 1.95
N LYS A 65 6.19 -9.47 2.39
CA LYS A 65 7.03 -10.28 3.29
C LYS A 65 6.61 -10.17 4.76
N LEU A 66 5.70 -9.25 5.09
CA LEU A 66 5.16 -9.13 6.43
C LEU A 66 4.02 -10.14 6.64
N PRO A 67 3.83 -10.64 7.87
CA PRO A 67 2.65 -11.44 8.20
C PRO A 67 1.38 -10.58 8.11
N GLY A 68 0.25 -11.23 7.82
CA GLY A 68 -1.04 -10.54 7.78
C GLY A 68 -1.21 -9.62 6.57
N THR A 69 -1.96 -8.55 6.79
CA THR A 69 -2.20 -7.47 5.84
C THR A 69 -1.36 -6.27 6.24
N ALA A 70 -0.71 -5.60 5.28
CA ALA A 70 0.17 -4.48 5.56
C ALA A 70 0.24 -3.51 4.38
N PHE A 71 0.61 -2.26 4.67
CA PHE A 71 1.05 -1.31 3.68
C PHE A 71 2.42 -0.74 4.08
N LEU A 72 3.26 -0.42 3.10
CA LEU A 72 4.54 0.25 3.31
C LEU A 72 4.69 1.40 2.32
N ARG A 73 5.43 2.43 2.73
CA ARG A 73 5.83 3.53 1.86
C ARG A 73 7.25 3.30 1.34
N TYR A 74 7.48 3.67 0.10
CA TYR A 74 8.82 3.77 -0.43
C TYR A 74 9.47 5.03 0.12
N ASP A 75 10.50 4.87 0.95
CA ASP A 75 11.37 5.96 1.36
C ASP A 75 12.69 5.86 0.58
N ALA A 76 12.96 6.85 -0.27
CA ALA A 76 14.19 6.94 -1.04
C ALA A 76 15.42 7.27 -0.16
N VAL A 77 15.20 7.82 1.04
CA VAL A 77 16.23 8.35 1.93
C VAL A 77 16.70 7.33 2.95
N THR A 78 15.92 6.31 3.31
CA THR A 78 16.29 5.40 4.41
C THR A 78 15.81 3.96 4.21
N ARG A 79 16.73 3.00 4.44
CA ARG A 79 16.46 1.57 4.57
C ARG A 79 15.68 1.25 5.86
N GLU A 80 14.59 1.94 6.18
CA GLU A 80 13.80 1.65 7.38
C GLU A 80 12.33 1.38 7.07
N ARG A 81 11.88 0.21 7.56
CA ARG A 81 10.56 -0.36 7.35
C ARG A 81 9.64 0.16 8.44
N GLN A 82 8.88 1.21 8.18
CA GLN A 82 7.79 1.59 9.09
C GLN A 82 6.59 0.68 8.83
N THR A 83 6.41 -0.31 9.70
CA THR A 83 5.26 -1.23 9.65
C THR A 83 4.18 -0.70 10.59
N ILE A 84 3.08 -0.21 10.02
CA ILE A 84 1.86 0.06 10.80
C ILE A 84 0.99 -1.20 10.70
N THR A 85 1.01 -2.03 11.75
CA THR A 85 0.11 -3.18 11.88
C THR A 85 -1.16 -2.71 12.57
N SER A 86 -2.22 -2.51 11.82
CA SER A 86 -3.57 -2.32 12.36
C SER A 86 -4.07 -3.66 12.93
N SER A 87 -4.32 -3.70 14.25
CA SER A 87 -4.95 -4.84 14.96
C SER A 87 -6.40 -5.08 14.53
#